data_AF-A0A535K561-F1
#
_entry.id   AF-A0A535K561-F1
#
_cell.length_a   1.000
_cell.length_b   1.000
_cell.length_c   1.000
_cell.angle_alpha   90.00
_cell.angle_beta   90.00
_cell.angle_gamma   90.00
#
_symmetry.space_group_name_H-M   'P 1'
#
loop_
_entity.id
_entity.type
_entity.pdbx_description
1 polymer ?
#
loop_
_entity_poly.entity_id
_entity_poly.type
_entity_poly.pdbx_seq_one_letter_code
_entity_poly.pdbx_strand_id
1 'polypeptide(L)'
;MTSTRHTTRRPTAANQAFSAGNTINTSLRYNYDSNDTFKILGGTVTLAVFKSELTASNSNSTHADVLDITYDPAGSSAFIICINRGADAPTDLSAAVGNFDGGASADDVRLAFTSPALNSILSFNVQRATMDAANNPISSPAQCTPGVSPNPNGSPTTPPSDGTAGNPPNANFMTVGTATTPGNSETVTFTNYDLAFGGYCFRVQVPNSNTSANSYSNYVFVVVTGGAGDTTAPTSVTAVQIASSGFANTLDSGDAVEFDFVDTGCAASCGMSFAPNATIRVTDSDCGPPSNFGPAVCSGGNTNTVADMLCGANATCTTSNLNGQTNARLVVTMFASPSIVSPGSVVGAQFPVIVTDSSGITDLSGNAWNLTGSQDRVFGPQGN
;
A
#
# COMPACT_ATOMS: atom_id res chain seq x y z
N MET A 1 19.88 -2.46 -21.63
CA MET A 1 20.29 -3.74 -22.23
C MET A 1 21.22 -3.46 -23.39
N THR A 2 22.47 -3.94 -23.34
CA THR A 2 23.37 -3.96 -24.51
C THR A 2 23.69 -5.42 -24.78
N SER A 3 23.04 -6.01 -25.79
CA SER A 3 23.31 -7.37 -26.24
C SER A 3 23.61 -7.35 -27.74
N THR A 4 24.79 -7.82 -28.10
CA THR A 4 25.28 -7.90 -29.48
C THR A 4 24.50 -8.97 -30.25
N ARG A 5 23.94 -8.63 -31.42
CA ARG A 5 23.16 -9.54 -32.26
C ARG A 5 24.03 -10.65 -32.88
N HIS A 6 23.61 -11.90 -32.71
CA HIS A 6 23.85 -12.97 -33.68
C HIS A 6 22.55 -13.73 -33.92
N THR A 7 21.92 -13.48 -35.07
CA THR A 7 20.72 -14.19 -35.52
C THR A 7 21.12 -15.35 -36.42
N THR A 8 21.20 -16.55 -35.86
CA THR A 8 21.14 -17.81 -36.63
C THR A 8 19.83 -18.52 -36.30
N ARG A 9 18.89 -18.52 -37.26
CA ARG A 9 17.62 -19.26 -37.18
C ARG A 9 17.87 -20.73 -37.49
N ARG A 10 17.43 -21.63 -36.60
CA ARG A 10 17.31 -23.07 -36.89
C ARG A 10 16.01 -23.34 -37.64
N PRO A 11 16.03 -24.00 -38.81
CA PRO A 11 14.83 -24.53 -39.43
C PRO A 11 14.67 -26.00 -38.99
N THR A 12 13.75 -26.29 -38.07
CA THR A 12 13.05 -27.59 -37.94
C THR A 12 11.96 -27.52 -36.85
N ALA A 13 11.07 -28.51 -36.85
CA ALA A 13 9.69 -28.49 -36.36
C ALA A 13 9.47 -27.93 -34.94
N ALA A 14 8.48 -27.03 -34.84
CA ALA A 14 7.92 -26.44 -33.63
C ALA A 14 8.95 -25.77 -32.69
N ASN A 15 9.77 -24.84 -33.20
CA ASN A 15 10.46 -23.87 -32.34
C ASN A 15 9.43 -23.13 -31.50
N GLN A 16 9.30 -23.51 -30.23
CA GLN A 16 8.50 -22.77 -29.29
C GLN A 16 9.31 -21.54 -28.89
N ALA A 17 8.63 -20.41 -28.72
CA ALA A 17 9.27 -19.16 -28.35
C ALA A 17 8.65 -18.62 -27.06
N PHE A 18 9.46 -17.97 -26.25
CA PHE A 18 8.98 -17.04 -25.23
C PHE A 18 9.68 -15.70 -25.40
N SER A 19 9.01 -14.64 -24.97
CA SER A 19 9.55 -13.29 -24.93
C SER A 19 9.83 -12.90 -23.48
N ALA A 20 11.03 -12.38 -23.22
CA ALA A 20 11.31 -11.65 -21.99
C ALA A 20 11.23 -10.15 -22.31
N GLY A 21 10.20 -9.46 -21.78
CA GLY A 21 9.97 -8.03 -22.00
C GLY A 21 8.82 -7.70 -22.97
N ASN A 22 8.60 -6.39 -23.17
CA ASN A 22 7.44 -5.78 -23.86
C ASN A 22 7.01 -6.52 -25.14
N THR A 23 5.70 -6.71 -25.34
CA THR A 23 5.07 -7.33 -26.53
C THR A 23 5.06 -6.40 -27.76
N ILE A 24 6.07 -5.54 -27.90
CA ILE A 24 6.31 -4.77 -29.11
C ILE A 24 7.14 -5.59 -30.10
N ASN A 25 7.10 -5.19 -31.35
CA ASN A 25 7.83 -5.73 -32.50
C ASN A 25 9.36 -5.80 -32.35
N THR A 26 9.94 -5.28 -31.27
CA THR A 26 11.37 -5.37 -30.90
C THR A 26 11.65 -6.29 -29.72
N SER A 27 10.64 -6.99 -29.19
CA SER A 27 10.79 -7.98 -28.10
C SER A 27 11.83 -9.05 -28.45
N LEU A 28 12.77 -9.31 -27.54
CA LEU A 28 13.72 -10.41 -27.70
C LEU A 28 12.95 -11.72 -27.57
N ARG A 29 12.83 -12.44 -28.69
CA ARG A 29 12.26 -13.78 -28.74
C ARG A 29 13.37 -14.80 -28.61
N TYR A 30 13.25 -15.64 -27.60
CA TYR A 30 14.14 -16.77 -27.40
C TYR A 30 13.44 -18.02 -27.92
N ASN A 31 14.07 -18.67 -28.89
CA ASN A 31 13.64 -19.99 -29.33
C ASN A 31 14.24 -21.02 -28.39
N TYR A 32 13.48 -22.06 -28.08
CA TYR A 32 13.97 -23.18 -27.31
C TYR A 32 13.45 -24.50 -27.88
N ASP A 33 14.13 -25.58 -27.54
CA ASP A 33 13.76 -26.96 -27.85
C ASP A 33 13.79 -27.87 -26.60
N SER A 34 13.65 -29.17 -26.80
CA SER A 34 13.60 -30.16 -25.72
C SER A 34 14.95 -30.42 -25.03
N ASN A 35 16.06 -29.98 -25.62
CA ASN A 35 17.41 -30.16 -25.08
C ASN A 35 17.86 -28.98 -24.21
N ASP A 36 17.08 -27.89 -24.19
CA ASP A 36 17.38 -26.72 -23.39
C ASP A 36 17.06 -26.92 -21.90
N THR A 37 17.78 -26.19 -21.06
CA THR A 37 17.62 -26.24 -19.61
C THR A 37 17.05 -24.94 -19.07
N PHE A 38 16.12 -25.07 -18.12
CA PHE A 38 15.47 -23.95 -17.47
C PHE A 38 15.80 -23.96 -15.99
N LYS A 39 16.22 -22.82 -15.46
CA LYS A 39 16.63 -22.69 -14.07
C LYS A 39 16.03 -21.45 -13.43
N ILE A 40 15.78 -21.54 -12.13
CA ILE A 40 15.42 -20.41 -11.29
C ILE A 40 16.40 -20.39 -10.13
N LEU A 41 17.11 -19.28 -9.96
CA LEU A 41 18.12 -19.08 -8.91
C LEU A 41 19.16 -20.21 -8.88
N GLY A 42 19.50 -20.73 -10.07
CA GLY A 42 20.45 -21.84 -10.25
C GLY A 42 19.86 -23.24 -10.14
N GLY A 43 18.65 -23.41 -9.59
CA GLY A 43 17.95 -24.70 -9.51
C GLY A 43 17.23 -25.06 -10.81
N THR A 44 17.41 -26.29 -11.31
CA THR A 44 16.72 -26.75 -12.53
C THR A 44 15.22 -26.94 -12.29
N VAL A 45 14.40 -26.40 -13.19
CA VAL A 45 12.94 -26.48 -13.15
C VAL A 45 12.39 -26.96 -14.50
N THR A 46 11.10 -27.34 -14.51
CA THR A 46 10.41 -27.61 -15.77
C THR A 46 10.16 -26.31 -16.53
N LEU A 47 9.97 -26.40 -17.86
CA LEU A 47 9.56 -25.26 -18.67
C LEU A 47 8.24 -24.62 -18.18
N ALA A 48 7.30 -25.44 -17.70
CA ALA A 48 6.03 -24.95 -17.18
C ALA A 48 6.23 -24.07 -15.96
N VAL A 49 7.07 -24.51 -15.02
CA VAL A 49 7.45 -23.73 -13.83
C VAL A 49 8.23 -22.48 -14.21
N PHE A 50 9.20 -22.59 -15.13
CA PHE A 50 9.95 -21.42 -15.58
C PHE A 50 9.04 -20.33 -16.18
N LYS A 51 8.06 -20.73 -17.00
CA LYS A 51 7.11 -19.78 -17.60
C LYS A 51 6.14 -19.19 -16.58
N SER A 52 5.70 -19.94 -15.58
CA SER A 52 4.80 -19.41 -14.54
C SER A 52 5.48 -18.42 -13.62
N GLU A 53 6.80 -18.52 -13.48
CA GLU A 53 7.61 -17.64 -12.64
C GLU A 53 8.09 -16.39 -13.39
N LEU A 54 8.06 -16.41 -14.73
CA LEU A 54 8.57 -15.33 -15.56
C LEU A 54 7.70 -14.07 -15.44
N THR A 55 8.24 -13.06 -14.78
CA THR A 55 7.60 -11.75 -14.54
C THR A 55 8.24 -10.68 -15.43
N ALA A 56 7.49 -10.22 -16.43
CA ALA A 56 7.95 -9.19 -17.37
C ALA A 56 7.40 -7.81 -17.01
N SER A 57 8.22 -6.77 -17.19
CA SER A 57 7.78 -5.37 -17.16
C SER A 57 7.91 -4.72 -18.54
N ASN A 58 7.05 -3.74 -18.80
CA ASN A 58 7.06 -2.90 -20.00
C ASN A 58 8.08 -1.74 -19.91
N SER A 59 8.72 -1.55 -18.77
CA SER A 59 9.66 -0.47 -18.48
C SER A 59 10.96 -1.04 -17.90
N ASN A 60 12.03 -0.23 -17.88
CA ASN A 60 13.29 -0.54 -17.19
C ASN A 60 13.12 -0.58 -15.65
N SER A 61 11.99 -1.11 -15.17
CA SER A 61 11.67 -1.17 -13.75
C SER A 61 12.59 -2.18 -13.08
N THR A 62 13.00 -1.85 -11.86
CA THR A 62 13.72 -2.77 -10.97
C THR A 62 12.86 -3.95 -10.49
N HIS A 63 11.60 -4.00 -10.91
CA HIS A 63 10.57 -4.94 -10.45
C HIS A 63 10.31 -6.09 -11.45
N ALA A 64 11.04 -6.16 -12.57
CA ALA A 64 10.98 -7.30 -13.47
C ALA A 64 12.05 -8.36 -13.12
N ASP A 65 11.84 -9.59 -13.60
CA ASP A 65 12.85 -10.63 -13.51
C ASP A 65 14.12 -10.27 -14.27
N VAL A 66 15.26 -10.75 -13.76
CA VAL A 66 16.54 -10.68 -14.47
C VAL A 66 16.90 -12.07 -14.96
N LEU A 67 17.11 -12.21 -16.27
CA LEU A 67 17.49 -13.46 -16.89
C LEU A 67 18.98 -13.43 -17.27
N ASP A 68 19.68 -14.51 -16.95
CA ASP A 68 20.93 -14.89 -17.59
C ASP A 68 20.65 -15.99 -18.62
N ILE A 69 21.20 -15.82 -19.82
CA ILE A 69 20.92 -16.68 -20.96
C ILE A 69 22.23 -17.09 -21.61
N THR A 70 22.55 -18.37 -21.48
CA THR A 70 23.61 -18.99 -22.26
C THR A 70 22.97 -19.61 -23.49
N TYR A 71 23.04 -18.92 -24.62
CA TYR A 71 22.40 -19.36 -25.86
C TYR A 71 23.38 -20.12 -26.75
N ASP A 72 23.09 -21.39 -27.01
CA ASP A 72 23.83 -22.22 -27.98
C ASP A 72 22.85 -22.74 -29.05
N PRO A 73 22.82 -22.13 -30.24
CA PRO A 73 21.88 -22.51 -31.29
C PRO A 73 22.18 -23.87 -31.93
N ALA A 74 23.35 -24.46 -31.68
CA ALA A 74 23.75 -25.77 -32.18
C ALA A 74 23.80 -26.86 -31.08
N GLY A 75 23.66 -26.46 -29.82
CA GLY A 75 23.73 -27.31 -28.64
C GLY A 75 22.54 -27.09 -27.69
N SER A 76 22.79 -27.22 -26.39
CA SER A 76 21.80 -26.94 -25.35
C SER A 76 21.94 -25.50 -24.86
N SER A 77 20.88 -24.72 -24.93
CA SER A 77 20.79 -23.42 -24.28
C SER A 77 20.40 -23.57 -22.80
N ALA A 78 20.79 -22.59 -22.00
CA ALA A 78 20.36 -22.46 -20.61
C ALA A 78 19.70 -21.10 -20.39
N PHE A 79 18.51 -21.12 -19.81
CA PHE A 79 17.75 -19.94 -19.42
C PHE A 79 17.63 -19.92 -17.90
N ILE A 80 18.13 -18.86 -17.26
CA ILE A 80 18.24 -18.78 -15.81
C ILE A 80 17.56 -17.49 -15.34
N ILE A 81 16.51 -17.60 -14.52
CA ILE A 81 16.00 -16.46 -13.76
C ILE A 81 16.94 -16.23 -12.57
N CYS A 82 17.74 -15.17 -12.64
CA CYS A 82 18.70 -14.77 -11.61
C CYS A 82 18.08 -13.90 -10.53
N ILE A 83 17.01 -13.16 -10.86
CA ILE A 83 16.19 -12.42 -9.91
C ILE A 83 14.74 -12.74 -10.22
N ASN A 84 13.99 -13.25 -9.25
CA ASN A 84 12.57 -13.61 -9.37
C ASN A 84 11.69 -12.60 -8.61
N ARG A 85 11.00 -11.73 -9.33
CA ARG A 85 10.18 -10.65 -8.76
C ARG A 85 8.71 -11.02 -8.61
N GLY A 86 8.28 -12.19 -9.07
CA GLY A 86 6.88 -12.64 -8.99
C GLY A 86 6.40 -12.98 -7.57
N ALA A 87 7.33 -13.05 -6.61
CA ALA A 87 7.05 -13.44 -5.22
C ALA A 87 7.80 -12.56 -4.22
N ASP A 88 7.94 -11.26 -4.49
CA ASP A 88 8.60 -10.34 -3.57
C ASP A 88 7.68 -10.02 -2.38
N ALA A 89 8.25 -9.91 -1.19
CA ALA A 89 7.56 -9.35 -0.04
C ALA A 89 7.51 -7.80 -0.14
N PRO A 90 6.51 -7.16 0.50
CA PRO A 90 6.46 -5.71 0.59
C PRO A 90 7.67 -5.14 1.34
N THR A 91 8.09 -3.92 1.01
CA THR A 91 9.21 -3.23 1.69
C THR A 91 8.76 -2.10 2.61
N ASP A 92 7.45 -1.84 2.66
CA ASP A 92 6.80 -0.73 3.32
C ASP A 92 5.88 -1.19 4.47
N LEU A 93 6.14 -2.36 5.06
CA LEU A 93 5.37 -2.83 6.20
C LEU A 93 5.43 -1.79 7.32
N SER A 94 4.26 -1.44 7.82
CA SER A 94 4.06 -0.54 8.96
C SER A 94 3.06 -1.15 9.92
N ALA A 95 3.06 -0.65 11.17
CA ALA A 95 2.17 -1.13 12.22
C ALA A 95 1.64 0.03 13.04
N ALA A 96 0.43 -0.15 13.55
CA ALA A 96 -0.24 0.71 14.50
C ALA A 96 -0.77 -0.12 15.65
N VAL A 97 -0.60 0.35 16.88
CA VAL A 97 -1.24 -0.23 18.07
C VAL A 97 -2.49 0.61 18.36
N GLY A 98 -3.62 -0.03 18.62
CA GLY A 98 -4.89 0.65 18.84
C GLY A 98 -5.97 -0.30 19.38
N ASN A 99 -7.19 0.22 19.45
CA ASN A 99 -8.40 -0.55 19.76
C ASN A 99 -9.19 -0.77 18.46
N PHE A 100 -8.86 -1.81 17.72
CA PHE A 100 -9.39 -2.07 16.38
C PHE A 100 -10.62 -2.97 16.37
N ASP A 101 -11.00 -3.57 17.50
CA ASP A 101 -12.21 -4.36 17.70
C ASP A 101 -13.31 -3.63 18.51
N GLY A 102 -13.00 -2.47 19.08
CA GLY A 102 -13.93 -1.68 19.90
C GLY A 102 -14.04 -2.18 21.34
N GLY A 103 -13.08 -2.96 21.81
CA GLY A 103 -12.92 -3.42 23.18
C GLY A 103 -12.56 -2.31 24.17
N ALA A 104 -12.14 -2.70 25.37
CA ALA A 104 -11.80 -1.76 26.44
C ALA A 104 -10.31 -1.32 26.42
N SER A 105 -9.48 -2.04 25.68
CA SER A 105 -8.03 -1.89 25.67
C SER A 105 -7.52 -1.57 24.27
N ALA A 106 -6.40 -0.83 24.20
CA ALA A 106 -5.64 -0.66 22.97
C ALA A 106 -4.59 -1.78 22.88
N ASP A 107 -5.07 -3.00 22.64
CA ASP A 107 -4.27 -4.22 22.57
C ASP A 107 -4.24 -4.90 21.20
N ASP A 108 -4.78 -4.22 20.19
CA ASP A 108 -4.74 -4.68 18.82
C ASP A 108 -3.58 -4.06 18.05
N VAL A 109 -3.08 -4.80 17.05
CA VAL A 109 -2.06 -4.31 16.11
C VAL A 109 -2.56 -4.41 14.69
N ARG A 110 -2.76 -3.26 14.02
CA ARG A 110 -3.05 -3.18 12.60
C ARG A 110 -1.77 -2.99 11.81
N LEU A 111 -1.51 -3.90 10.90
CA LEU A 111 -0.42 -3.86 9.95
C LEU A 111 -0.94 -3.34 8.61
N ALA A 112 -0.12 -2.55 7.93
CA ALA A 112 -0.39 -2.08 6.57
C ALA A 112 0.87 -2.19 5.70
N PHE A 113 0.69 -2.60 4.44
CA PHE A 113 1.75 -2.70 3.44
C PHE A 113 1.17 -2.65 2.03
N THR A 114 2.01 -2.41 1.02
CA THR A 114 1.59 -2.39 -0.39
C THR A 114 2.05 -3.64 -1.11
N SER A 115 1.13 -4.36 -1.75
CA SER A 115 1.49 -5.50 -2.60
C SER A 115 2.43 -5.06 -3.74
N PRO A 116 3.56 -5.76 -3.97
CA PRO A 116 4.46 -5.38 -5.05
C PRO A 116 3.79 -5.42 -6.43
N ALA A 117 4.11 -4.44 -7.26
CA ALA A 117 3.40 -4.16 -8.51
C ALA A 117 3.37 -5.30 -9.55
N LEU A 118 4.31 -6.24 -9.45
CA LEU A 118 4.49 -7.32 -10.41
C LEU A 118 4.45 -8.70 -9.75
N ASN A 119 3.96 -8.80 -8.52
CA ASN A 119 3.76 -10.10 -7.90
C ASN A 119 2.71 -10.90 -8.67
N SER A 120 2.98 -12.20 -8.82
CA SER A 120 1.98 -13.21 -9.19
C SER A 120 1.36 -13.84 -7.94
N ILE A 121 2.05 -13.76 -6.81
CA ILE A 121 1.56 -14.23 -5.51
C ILE A 121 0.94 -13.07 -4.73
N LEU A 122 -0.38 -13.13 -4.56
CA LEU A 122 -1.20 -12.11 -3.88
C LEU A 122 -1.64 -12.53 -2.47
N SER A 123 -1.00 -13.55 -1.91
CA SER A 123 -1.23 -14.06 -0.57
C SER A 123 0.03 -13.88 0.28
N PHE A 124 -0.15 -13.25 1.43
CA PHE A 124 0.94 -12.77 2.29
C PHE A 124 0.76 -13.37 3.69
N ASN A 125 1.73 -14.15 4.15
CA ASN A 125 1.73 -14.66 5.51
C ASN A 125 2.21 -13.55 6.45
N VAL A 126 1.39 -13.18 7.41
CA VAL A 126 1.78 -12.26 8.47
C VAL A 126 2.42 -13.07 9.59
N GLN A 127 3.62 -12.68 9.98
CA GLN A 127 4.39 -13.37 11.01
C GLN A 127 4.70 -12.44 12.18
N ARG A 128 4.74 -13.02 13.37
CA ARG A 128 5.02 -12.33 14.63
C ARG A 128 6.06 -13.10 15.44
N ALA A 129 6.94 -12.37 16.10
CA ALA A 129 7.86 -12.89 17.10
C ALA A 129 7.69 -12.12 18.42
N THR A 130 7.89 -12.82 19.53
CA THR A 130 7.86 -12.27 20.91
C THR A 130 9.20 -12.31 21.61
N MET A 131 10.15 -13.08 21.05
CA MET A 131 11.47 -13.32 21.60
C MET A 131 12.56 -12.93 20.60
N ASP A 132 13.62 -12.28 21.08
CA ASP A 132 14.79 -11.93 20.29
C ASP A 132 15.71 -13.14 20.02
N ALA A 133 16.83 -12.92 19.30
CA ALA A 133 17.80 -13.97 18.99
C ALA A 133 18.42 -14.67 20.21
N ALA A 134 18.40 -14.03 21.39
CA ALA A 134 18.89 -14.56 22.65
C ALA A 134 17.75 -15.17 23.51
N ASN A 135 16.55 -15.34 22.94
CA ASN A 135 15.34 -15.80 23.62
C ASN A 135 14.89 -14.92 24.78
N ASN A 136 15.20 -13.62 24.74
CA ASN A 136 14.64 -12.66 25.68
C ASN A 136 13.37 -12.03 25.11
N PRO A 137 12.40 -11.62 25.95
CA PRO A 137 11.27 -10.84 25.49
C PRO A 137 11.71 -9.60 24.72
N ILE A 138 11.06 -9.36 23.57
CA ILE A 138 11.31 -8.18 22.77
C ILE A 138 10.80 -6.96 23.54
N SER A 139 11.66 -5.99 23.79
CA SER A 139 11.32 -4.79 24.57
C SER A 139 11.85 -3.49 23.95
N SER A 140 12.59 -3.57 22.84
CA SER A 140 13.15 -2.41 22.17
C SER A 140 13.23 -2.59 20.65
N PRO A 141 13.23 -1.49 19.86
CA PRO A 141 13.37 -1.56 18.42
C PRO A 141 14.67 -2.24 17.94
N ALA A 142 15.75 -2.15 18.73
CA ALA A 142 17.03 -2.78 18.39
C ALA A 142 16.95 -4.31 18.34
N GLN A 143 15.97 -4.91 19.01
CA GLN A 143 15.69 -6.35 19.00
C GLN A 143 14.77 -6.77 17.84
N CYS A 144 14.38 -5.84 16.97
CA CYS A 144 13.49 -6.07 15.83
C CYS A 144 14.09 -5.44 14.58
N THR A 145 15.10 -6.10 14.02
CA THR A 145 15.85 -5.69 12.84
C THR A 145 15.95 -6.85 11.84
N PRO A 146 15.78 -6.61 10.53
CA PRO A 146 15.80 -7.66 9.52
C PRO A 146 17.20 -8.27 9.28
N GLY A 147 18.25 -7.66 9.83
CA GLY A 147 19.64 -8.07 9.59
C GLY A 147 20.13 -7.75 8.17
N VAL A 148 21.31 -8.23 7.81
CA VAL A 148 21.87 -8.18 6.45
C VAL A 148 21.97 -9.60 5.90
N SER A 149 21.04 -10.00 5.03
CA SER A 149 21.08 -11.29 4.33
C SER A 149 20.56 -11.10 2.90
N PRO A 150 21.07 -11.80 1.87
CA PRO A 150 20.56 -11.66 0.51
C PRO A 150 19.06 -12.03 0.40
N ASN A 151 18.33 -11.41 -0.53
CA ASN A 151 16.93 -11.77 -0.75
C ASN A 151 16.97 -13.15 -1.42
N PRO A 152 16.25 -14.17 -0.91
CA PRO A 152 16.19 -15.48 -1.55
C PRO A 152 15.81 -15.41 -3.02
N ASN A 153 15.10 -14.36 -3.44
CA ASN A 153 14.74 -14.09 -4.84
C ASN A 153 15.87 -13.48 -5.68
N GLY A 154 17.11 -13.36 -5.18
CA GLY A 154 18.28 -12.83 -5.90
C GLY A 154 18.36 -11.30 -5.99
N SER A 155 17.39 -10.57 -5.43
CA SER A 155 17.34 -9.11 -5.50
C SER A 155 18.30 -8.40 -4.52
N PRO A 156 18.97 -7.32 -4.93
CA PRO A 156 19.75 -6.45 -4.03
C PRO A 156 18.91 -5.40 -3.30
N THR A 157 17.60 -5.29 -3.55
CA THR A 157 16.75 -4.22 -2.99
C THR A 157 16.40 -4.47 -1.53
N THR A 158 16.63 -3.46 -0.70
CA THR A 158 16.34 -3.47 0.73
C THR A 158 14.86 -3.48 1.08
N PRO A 159 14.47 -4.26 2.11
CA PRO A 159 15.32 -5.19 2.87
C PRO A 159 15.34 -6.58 2.22
N PRO A 160 16.51 -7.11 1.81
CA PRO A 160 16.68 -8.53 1.67
C PRO A 160 16.86 -9.13 3.08
N SER A 161 16.03 -10.07 3.48
CA SER A 161 16.36 -10.96 4.58
C SER A 161 15.71 -12.31 4.33
N ASP A 162 16.46 -13.41 4.33
CA ASP A 162 15.91 -14.77 4.39
C ASP A 162 15.41 -15.14 5.81
N GLY A 163 15.38 -14.14 6.69
CA GLY A 163 15.07 -14.23 8.10
C GLY A 163 16.18 -14.82 8.97
N THR A 164 17.23 -15.41 8.42
CA THR A 164 18.24 -16.14 9.23
C THR A 164 19.16 -15.19 9.99
N ALA A 165 19.54 -14.08 9.38
CA ALA A 165 20.39 -13.04 9.98
C ALA A 165 19.59 -11.96 10.74
N GLY A 166 18.26 -12.05 10.74
CA GLY A 166 17.39 -11.11 11.45
C GLY A 166 17.47 -11.28 12.96
N ASN A 167 17.11 -10.22 13.67
CA ASN A 167 16.79 -10.27 15.10
C ASN A 167 15.35 -9.78 15.26
N PRO A 168 14.37 -10.65 15.56
CA PRO A 168 14.53 -12.09 15.82
C PRO A 168 14.93 -12.91 14.58
N PRO A 169 15.57 -14.07 14.79
CA PRO A 169 15.83 -15.00 13.70
C PRO A 169 14.54 -15.67 13.24
N ASN A 170 14.54 -16.22 12.02
CA ASN A 170 13.39 -16.88 11.39
C ASN A 170 12.68 -17.88 12.31
N ALA A 171 13.43 -18.66 13.10
CA ALA A 171 12.88 -19.68 13.98
C ALA A 171 11.97 -19.12 15.10
N ASN A 172 12.09 -17.84 15.42
CA ASN A 172 11.30 -17.19 16.46
C ASN A 172 10.02 -16.54 15.91
N PHE A 173 9.86 -16.50 14.58
CA PHE A 173 8.64 -16.04 13.94
C PHE A 173 7.64 -17.17 13.78
N MET A 174 6.40 -16.91 14.14
CA MET A 174 5.26 -17.75 13.85
C MET A 174 4.28 -17.02 12.93
N THR A 175 3.64 -17.74 12.01
CA THR A 175 2.55 -17.19 11.22
C THR A 175 1.33 -16.97 12.11
N VAL A 176 0.83 -15.74 12.16
CA VAL A 176 -0.35 -15.34 12.94
C VAL A 176 -1.59 -15.17 12.07
N GLY A 177 -1.42 -15.12 10.75
CA GLY A 177 -2.51 -15.08 9.80
C GLY A 177 -2.02 -14.88 8.38
N THR A 178 -2.97 -14.72 7.47
CA THR A 178 -2.71 -14.48 6.06
C THR A 178 -3.56 -13.31 5.60
N ALA A 179 -2.97 -12.42 4.80
CA ALA A 179 -3.65 -11.33 4.14
C ALA A 179 -3.59 -11.53 2.62
N THR A 180 -4.65 -11.16 1.91
CA THR A 180 -4.74 -11.30 0.45
C THR A 180 -5.18 -10.00 -0.18
N THR A 181 -4.71 -9.74 -1.41
CA THR A 181 -5.12 -8.60 -2.22
C THR A 181 -5.81 -9.08 -3.51
N PRO A 182 -6.84 -8.37 -4.01
CA PRO A 182 -7.42 -8.69 -5.32
C PRO A 182 -6.50 -8.31 -6.49
N GLY A 183 -5.50 -7.45 -6.27
CA GLY A 183 -4.59 -6.99 -7.31
C GLY A 183 -3.22 -6.52 -6.81
N ASN A 184 -2.36 -6.17 -7.76
CA ASN A 184 -1.03 -5.62 -7.52
C ASN A 184 -1.07 -4.12 -7.21
N SER A 185 -0.06 -3.61 -6.49
CA SER A 185 0.06 -2.20 -6.08
C SER A 185 -1.10 -1.72 -5.20
N GLU A 186 -1.79 -2.65 -4.55
CA GLU A 186 -2.87 -2.35 -3.62
C GLU A 186 -2.38 -2.40 -2.19
N THR A 187 -2.93 -1.50 -1.37
CA THR A 187 -2.72 -1.49 0.08
C THR A 187 -3.46 -2.67 0.72
N VAL A 188 -2.73 -3.43 1.52
CA VAL A 188 -3.21 -4.56 2.28
C VAL A 188 -3.17 -4.20 3.76
N THR A 189 -4.21 -4.58 4.50
CA THR A 189 -4.24 -4.45 5.96
C THR A 189 -4.48 -5.80 6.62
N PHE A 190 -3.92 -5.96 7.82
CA PHE A 190 -4.14 -7.13 8.67
C PHE A 190 -4.19 -6.68 10.13
N THR A 191 -5.20 -7.10 10.88
CA THR A 191 -5.29 -6.80 12.31
C THR A 191 -5.00 -8.06 13.12
N ASN A 192 -4.08 -7.95 14.07
CA ASN A 192 -3.82 -8.95 15.08
C ASN A 192 -4.48 -8.51 16.38
N TYR A 193 -5.57 -9.18 16.74
CA TYR A 193 -6.43 -8.78 17.84
C TYR A 193 -5.92 -9.27 19.20
N ASP A 194 -6.29 -8.56 20.26
CA ASP A 194 -6.20 -8.99 21.66
C ASP A 194 -4.81 -9.47 22.09
N LEU A 195 -3.76 -8.70 21.78
CA LEU A 195 -2.40 -9.07 22.16
C LEU A 195 -2.16 -8.84 23.65
N ALA A 196 -1.50 -9.81 24.27
CA ALA A 196 -0.96 -9.60 25.61
C ALA A 196 0.00 -8.39 25.64
N PHE A 197 0.16 -7.79 26.83
CA PHE A 197 1.04 -6.63 26.94
C PHE A 197 2.50 -7.06 26.78
N GLY A 198 3.24 -6.35 25.94
CA GLY A 198 4.61 -6.70 25.61
C GLY A 198 5.09 -6.10 24.29
N GLY A 199 6.36 -6.30 23.98
CA GLY A 199 6.92 -5.94 22.68
C GLY A 199 6.81 -7.08 21.68
N TYR A 200 6.57 -6.71 20.42
CA TYR A 200 6.40 -7.63 19.31
C TYR A 200 7.21 -7.16 18.11
N CYS A 201 7.67 -8.13 17.33
CA CYS A 201 8.28 -7.88 16.03
C CYS A 201 7.44 -8.54 14.94
N PHE A 202 7.04 -7.77 13.94
CA PHE A 202 6.21 -8.22 12.83
C PHE A 202 6.99 -8.20 11.52
N ARG A 203 6.65 -9.13 10.64
CA ARG A 203 7.08 -9.14 9.23
C ARG A 203 6.03 -9.84 8.37
N VAL A 204 6.12 -9.63 7.06
CA VAL A 204 5.36 -10.35 6.05
C VAL A 204 6.29 -11.34 5.35
N GLN A 205 5.77 -12.54 5.07
CA GLN A 205 6.41 -13.59 4.30
C GLN A 205 5.59 -13.88 3.04
N VAL A 206 6.26 -13.96 1.89
CA VAL A 206 5.67 -14.43 0.63
C VAL A 206 6.34 -15.75 0.24
N PRO A 207 5.66 -16.90 0.43
CA PRO A 207 6.19 -18.19 0.02
C PRO A 207 5.97 -18.42 -1.47
N ASN A 208 7.02 -18.81 -2.18
CA ASN A 208 6.95 -19.27 -3.56
C ASN A 208 6.93 -20.81 -3.61
N SER A 209 5.76 -21.39 -3.90
CA SER A 209 5.60 -22.86 -3.92
C SER A 209 6.38 -23.56 -5.03
N ASN A 210 6.70 -22.84 -6.11
CA ASN A 210 7.40 -23.42 -7.26
C ASN A 210 8.92 -23.53 -7.03
N THR A 211 9.48 -22.67 -6.19
CA THR A 211 10.91 -22.65 -5.86
C THR A 211 11.21 -23.03 -4.41
N SER A 212 10.18 -23.11 -3.55
CA SER A 212 10.29 -23.17 -2.08
C SER A 212 11.06 -22.00 -1.46
N ALA A 213 11.31 -20.93 -2.22
CA ALA A 213 11.91 -19.71 -1.71
C ALA A 213 10.88 -18.89 -0.92
N ASN A 214 11.33 -18.19 0.10
CA ASN A 214 10.49 -17.27 0.87
C ASN A 214 11.07 -15.87 0.74
N SER A 215 10.25 -14.89 0.39
CA SER A 215 10.60 -13.48 0.51
C SER A 215 10.07 -12.91 1.81
N TYR A 216 10.77 -11.96 2.42
CA TYR A 216 10.38 -11.34 3.69
C TYR A 216 10.47 -9.83 3.62
N SER A 217 9.55 -9.15 4.30
CA SER A 217 9.49 -7.69 4.38
C SER A 217 10.54 -7.11 5.34
N ASN A 218 10.51 -5.79 5.50
CA ASN A 218 11.09 -5.13 6.67
C ASN A 218 10.44 -5.64 7.96
N TYR A 219 11.17 -5.50 9.06
CA TYR A 219 10.67 -5.80 10.39
C TYR A 219 10.05 -4.54 10.98
N VAL A 220 8.96 -4.71 11.72
CA VAL A 220 8.29 -3.61 12.44
C VAL A 220 8.14 -3.96 13.91
N PHE A 221 8.68 -3.10 14.76
CA PHE A 221 8.58 -3.21 16.21
C PHE A 221 7.33 -2.48 16.71
N VAL A 222 6.60 -3.10 17.63
CA VAL A 222 5.51 -2.47 18.39
C VAL A 222 5.57 -2.84 19.85
N VAL A 223 5.00 -1.98 20.71
CA VAL A 223 4.77 -2.27 22.13
C VAL A 223 3.29 -2.14 22.42
N VAL A 224 2.69 -3.22 22.91
CA VAL A 224 1.32 -3.24 23.43
C VAL A 224 1.37 -3.01 24.92
N THR A 225 0.79 -1.90 25.40
CA THR A 225 0.84 -1.51 26.81
C THR A 225 -0.46 -1.75 27.56
N GLY A 226 -1.54 -2.11 26.86
CA GLY A 226 -2.84 -2.31 27.50
C GLY A 226 -3.48 -1.04 28.02
N GLY A 227 -3.09 0.12 27.48
CA GLY A 227 -3.76 1.38 27.78
C GLY A 227 -5.26 1.26 27.53
N ALA A 228 -6.06 2.08 28.20
CA ALA A 228 -7.46 2.24 27.82
C ALA A 228 -7.51 2.53 26.31
N GLY A 229 -8.42 1.85 25.60
CA GLY A 229 -8.66 2.13 24.19
C GLY A 229 -8.85 3.64 24.01
N ASP A 230 -8.23 4.22 22.97
CA ASP A 230 -8.50 5.61 22.68
C ASP A 230 -9.99 5.74 22.34
N THR A 231 -10.69 6.62 23.04
CA THR A 231 -12.11 6.95 22.79
C THR A 231 -12.29 8.39 22.30
N THR A 232 -11.19 9.11 22.10
CA THR A 232 -11.22 10.51 21.68
C THR A 232 -11.24 10.54 20.17
N ALA A 233 -12.33 11.06 19.61
CA ALA A 233 -12.42 11.21 18.17
C ALA A 233 -11.44 12.27 17.64
N PRO A 234 -10.73 12.00 16.52
CA PRO A 234 -9.81 12.95 15.92
C PRO A 234 -10.56 14.16 15.35
N THR A 235 -9.91 15.31 15.34
CA THR A 235 -10.44 16.57 14.82
C THR A 235 -9.52 17.15 13.74
N SER A 236 -10.07 17.75 12.69
CA SER A 236 -9.25 18.49 11.73
C SER A 236 -8.98 19.90 12.26
N VAL A 237 -7.72 20.32 12.13
CA VAL A 237 -7.26 21.66 12.51
C VAL A 237 -7.10 22.57 11.30
N THR A 238 -6.90 22.00 10.10
CA THR A 238 -6.82 22.72 8.83
C THR A 238 -7.56 21.95 7.73
N ALA A 239 -8.14 22.69 6.78
CA ALA A 239 -8.66 22.16 5.52
C ALA A 239 -8.25 23.10 4.38
N VAL A 240 -7.27 22.71 3.56
CA VAL A 240 -6.66 23.59 2.56
C VAL A 240 -6.70 22.98 1.17
N GLN A 241 -7.19 23.74 0.19
CA GLN A 241 -7.03 23.37 -1.21
C GLN A 241 -5.56 23.62 -1.63
N ILE A 242 -4.83 22.54 -1.89
CA ILE A 242 -3.40 22.57 -2.21
C ILE A 242 -3.12 22.49 -3.72
N ALA A 243 -4.10 22.07 -4.51
CA ALA A 243 -4.08 22.15 -5.96
C ALA A 243 -5.46 22.50 -6.50
N SER A 244 -5.49 23.30 -7.56
CA SER A 244 -6.72 23.54 -8.32
C SER A 244 -6.47 23.34 -9.81
N SER A 245 -7.37 22.60 -10.47
CA SER A 245 -7.36 22.38 -11.91
C SER A 245 -8.79 22.40 -12.45
N GLY A 246 -8.97 22.05 -13.72
CA GLY A 246 -10.30 21.92 -14.31
C GLY A 246 -11.09 23.24 -14.38
N PHE A 247 -12.37 23.19 -14.02
CA PHE A 247 -13.29 24.31 -14.05
C PHE A 247 -13.10 25.22 -12.83
N ALA A 248 -12.87 26.50 -13.10
CA ALA A 248 -12.69 27.49 -12.05
C ALA A 248 -13.87 27.49 -11.05
N ASN A 249 -13.53 27.54 -9.75
CA ASN A 249 -14.47 27.60 -8.63
C ASN A 249 -15.38 26.37 -8.48
N THR A 250 -15.06 25.24 -9.08
CA THR A 250 -15.81 23.99 -8.92
C THR A 250 -14.87 22.90 -8.41
N LEU A 251 -15.33 22.09 -7.46
CA LEU A 251 -14.61 20.89 -7.03
C LEU A 251 -14.66 19.84 -8.15
N ASP A 252 -13.54 19.55 -8.80
CA ASP A 252 -13.48 18.62 -9.92
C ASP A 252 -12.12 17.90 -10.09
N SER A 253 -11.93 17.24 -11.25
CA SER A 253 -10.75 16.45 -11.54
C SER A 253 -9.48 17.31 -11.60
N GLY A 254 -8.49 16.96 -10.79
CA GLY A 254 -7.20 17.65 -10.69
C GLY A 254 -7.11 18.61 -9.51
N ASP A 255 -8.20 18.83 -8.78
CA ASP A 255 -8.15 19.46 -7.46
C ASP A 255 -7.53 18.52 -6.42
N ALA A 256 -6.85 19.10 -5.44
CA ALA A 256 -6.40 18.37 -4.25
C ALA A 256 -6.62 19.19 -2.98
N VAL A 257 -7.05 18.52 -1.92
CA VAL A 257 -7.28 19.09 -0.59
C VAL A 257 -6.46 18.34 0.46
N GLU A 258 -5.92 19.10 1.40
CA GLU A 258 -5.15 18.62 2.54
C GLU A 258 -5.94 18.89 3.83
N PHE A 259 -6.08 17.87 4.66
CA PHE A 259 -6.60 17.98 6.02
C PHE A 259 -5.53 17.56 7.00
N ASP A 260 -5.18 18.45 7.94
CA ASP A 260 -4.34 18.08 9.08
C ASP A 260 -5.21 17.78 10.28
N PHE A 261 -4.93 16.65 10.92
CA PHE A 261 -5.65 16.15 12.07
C PHE A 261 -4.82 16.32 13.34
N VAL A 262 -5.53 16.59 14.42
CA VAL A 262 -5.03 16.45 15.78
C VAL A 262 -5.93 15.49 16.51
N ASP A 263 -5.28 14.57 17.20
CA ASP A 263 -5.90 13.63 18.11
C ASP A 263 -5.06 13.60 19.39
N THR A 264 -5.74 13.80 20.50
CA THR A 264 -5.15 13.98 21.83
C THR A 264 -5.46 12.81 22.75
N GLY A 265 -6.22 11.83 22.28
CA GLY A 265 -6.65 10.69 23.08
C GLY A 265 -5.58 9.64 23.30
N CYS A 266 -4.55 9.63 22.46
CA CYS A 266 -3.46 8.67 22.57
C CYS A 266 -2.10 9.33 22.89
N ALA A 267 -1.21 8.56 23.53
CA ALA A 267 0.10 9.05 23.98
C ALA A 267 1.22 8.96 22.93
N ALA A 268 1.06 8.17 21.84
CA ALA A 268 2.18 7.89 20.92
C ALA A 268 1.81 7.53 19.46
N SER A 269 0.56 7.15 19.13
CA SER A 269 0.15 6.83 17.74
C SER A 269 -1.35 6.95 17.54
N CYS A 270 -1.82 8.15 17.19
CA CYS A 270 -3.24 8.41 16.87
C CYS A 270 -3.33 8.90 15.43
N GLY A 271 -2.70 8.12 14.55
CA GLY A 271 -2.75 8.42 13.14
C GLY A 271 -4.13 8.27 12.57
N MET A 272 -4.36 8.87 11.42
CA MET A 272 -5.59 8.65 10.68
C MET A 272 -5.48 7.36 9.87
N SER A 273 -6.63 6.72 9.66
CA SER A 273 -6.81 5.65 8.71
C SER A 273 -8.10 5.88 7.93
N PHE A 274 -8.18 5.27 6.75
CA PHE A 274 -9.39 5.32 5.95
C PHE A 274 -9.72 3.95 5.37
N ALA A 275 -11.01 3.65 5.27
CA ALA A 275 -11.52 2.45 4.62
C ALA A 275 -11.45 2.60 3.09
N PRO A 276 -11.38 1.48 2.33
CA PRO A 276 -11.67 1.51 0.91
C PRO A 276 -13.05 2.13 0.66
N ASN A 277 -13.15 3.09 -0.28
CA ASN A 277 -14.36 3.88 -0.53
C ASN A 277 -14.81 4.77 0.64
N ALA A 278 -13.90 5.18 1.52
CA ALA A 278 -14.18 6.21 2.50
C ALA A 278 -14.77 7.45 1.82
N THR A 279 -15.79 8.03 2.47
CA THR A 279 -16.60 9.12 1.94
C THR A 279 -16.34 10.38 2.73
N ILE A 280 -16.05 11.47 2.02
CA ILE A 280 -16.04 12.82 2.57
C ILE A 280 -17.13 13.58 1.83
N ARG A 281 -18.22 13.88 2.53
CA ARG A 281 -19.35 14.61 1.98
C ARG A 281 -19.16 16.10 2.19
N VAL A 282 -19.30 16.84 1.12
CA VAL A 282 -19.24 18.29 1.13
C VAL A 282 -20.56 18.93 0.75
N THR A 283 -20.77 20.13 1.24
CA THR A 283 -21.87 21.02 0.83
C THR A 283 -21.27 22.33 0.37
N ASP A 284 -21.77 22.82 -0.74
CA ASP A 284 -21.17 23.92 -1.48
C ASP A 284 -21.73 25.29 -1.10
N SER A 285 -21.35 26.33 -1.86
CA SER A 285 -21.68 27.73 -1.58
C SER A 285 -22.79 28.35 -2.45
N ASP A 286 -23.67 27.57 -3.09
CA ASP A 286 -24.73 28.15 -3.94
C ASP A 286 -25.64 29.14 -3.17
N CYS A 287 -25.83 28.89 -1.88
CA CYS A 287 -26.61 29.74 -0.99
C CYS A 287 -25.77 30.76 -0.21
N GLY A 288 -24.49 30.93 -0.59
CA GLY A 288 -23.51 31.78 0.08
C GLY A 288 -22.35 30.97 0.69
N PRO A 289 -21.27 31.64 1.11
CA PRO A 289 -20.09 30.96 1.63
C PRO A 289 -20.41 30.18 2.91
N PRO A 290 -20.01 28.91 3.02
CA PRO A 290 -20.10 28.16 4.27
C PRO A 290 -19.17 28.72 5.35
N SER A 291 -19.40 28.32 6.59
CA SER A 291 -18.53 28.58 7.74
C SER A 291 -18.27 27.29 8.49
N ASN A 292 -17.28 27.23 9.39
CA ASN A 292 -17.02 26.03 10.19
C ASN A 292 -18.22 25.58 11.08
N PHE A 293 -19.28 26.38 11.20
CA PHE A 293 -20.53 25.99 11.85
C PHE A 293 -21.49 25.20 10.93
N GLY A 294 -21.35 25.32 9.61
CA GLY A 294 -22.16 24.60 8.64
C GLY A 294 -22.34 25.34 7.31
N PRO A 295 -23.10 24.73 6.38
CA PRO A 295 -23.45 25.34 5.10
C PRO A 295 -24.28 26.62 5.28
N ALA A 296 -24.23 27.52 4.30
CA ALA A 296 -25.11 28.68 4.28
C ALA A 296 -26.59 28.26 4.16
N VAL A 297 -27.46 28.94 4.91
CA VAL A 297 -28.90 28.68 4.87
C VAL A 297 -29.48 29.24 3.57
N CYS A 298 -30.09 28.37 2.79
CA CYS A 298 -30.72 28.74 1.53
C CYS A 298 -32.00 29.55 1.71
N SER A 299 -32.21 30.52 0.82
CA SER A 299 -33.44 31.30 0.70
C SER A 299 -33.76 31.56 -0.78
N GLY A 300 -34.97 32.03 -1.08
CA GLY A 300 -35.34 32.41 -2.45
C GLY A 300 -35.46 31.25 -3.44
N GLY A 301 -35.60 30.01 -2.97
CA GLY A 301 -35.68 28.82 -3.81
C GLY A 301 -34.32 28.26 -4.25
N ASN A 302 -33.22 28.87 -3.81
CA ASN A 302 -31.88 28.31 -4.01
C ASN A 302 -31.66 27.07 -3.14
N THR A 303 -30.71 26.23 -3.55
CA THR A 303 -30.30 24.99 -2.87
C THR A 303 -28.79 24.82 -3.04
N ASN A 304 -28.09 24.39 -1.99
CA ASN A 304 -26.69 23.97 -2.10
C ASN A 304 -26.57 22.62 -2.79
N THR A 305 -25.50 22.42 -3.53
CA THR A 305 -25.07 21.10 -3.98
C THR A 305 -24.48 20.33 -2.81
N VAL A 306 -24.87 19.06 -2.68
CA VAL A 306 -24.24 18.08 -1.79
C VAL A 306 -23.53 17.05 -2.65
N ALA A 307 -22.24 16.84 -2.40
CA ALA A 307 -21.41 15.97 -3.21
C ALA A 307 -20.44 15.14 -2.36
N ASP A 308 -20.08 13.96 -2.85
CA ASP A 308 -19.20 13.01 -2.16
C ASP A 308 -17.86 12.89 -2.89
N MET A 309 -16.78 13.09 -2.14
CA MET A 309 -15.43 12.63 -2.49
C MET A 309 -15.27 11.20 -1.94
N LEU A 310 -14.92 10.26 -2.82
CA LEU A 310 -14.88 8.82 -2.54
C LEU A 310 -13.47 8.29 -2.80
N CYS A 311 -12.78 7.91 -1.73
CA CYS A 311 -11.43 7.37 -1.77
C CYS A 311 -11.39 6.05 -2.56
N GLY A 312 -10.66 6.01 -3.66
CA GLY A 312 -10.56 4.87 -4.58
C GLY A 312 -11.58 4.86 -5.73
N ALA A 313 -12.56 5.78 -5.75
CA ALA A 313 -13.60 5.82 -6.79
C ALA A 313 -13.51 7.06 -7.69
N ASN A 314 -13.51 8.25 -7.12
CA ASN A 314 -13.32 9.53 -7.85
C ASN A 314 -12.16 10.37 -7.30
N ALA A 315 -11.60 9.95 -6.15
CA ALA A 315 -10.47 10.57 -5.51
C ALA A 315 -9.47 9.51 -5.04
N THR A 316 -8.18 9.85 -5.03
CA THR A 316 -7.17 9.07 -4.32
C THR A 316 -6.95 9.71 -2.96
N CYS A 317 -6.94 8.91 -1.91
CA CYS A 317 -6.67 9.36 -0.55
C CYS A 317 -5.34 8.77 -0.08
N THR A 318 -4.49 9.60 0.53
CA THR A 318 -3.22 9.17 1.11
C THR A 318 -3.01 9.83 2.46
N THR A 319 -2.34 9.12 3.36
CA THR A 319 -1.94 9.68 4.65
C THR A 319 -0.43 9.86 4.73
N SER A 320 0.01 10.85 5.51
CA SER A 320 1.41 11.09 5.78
C SER A 320 1.63 11.58 7.21
N ASN A 321 2.86 11.46 7.69
CA ASN A 321 3.22 11.88 9.03
C ASN A 321 3.28 13.41 9.11
N LEU A 322 2.80 13.98 10.20
CA LEU A 322 2.83 15.41 10.47
C LEU A 322 3.17 15.64 11.94
N ASN A 323 4.09 16.58 12.23
CA ASN A 323 4.47 16.98 13.59
C ASN A 323 4.84 15.81 14.53
N GLY A 324 5.44 14.74 13.99
CA GLY A 324 5.81 13.55 14.75
C GLY A 324 4.66 12.58 15.02
N GLN A 325 3.45 12.89 14.58
CA GLN A 325 2.30 11.99 14.59
C GLN A 325 2.22 11.24 13.26
N THR A 326 2.14 9.91 13.35
CA THR A 326 1.98 9.04 12.18
C THR A 326 0.66 9.33 11.48
N ASN A 327 0.60 9.38 10.14
CA ASN A 327 -0.65 9.53 9.36
C ASN A 327 -1.58 10.70 9.78
N ALA A 328 -1.07 11.77 10.39
CA ALA A 328 -1.89 12.90 10.83
C ALA A 328 -2.34 13.85 9.71
N ARG A 329 -1.81 13.68 8.50
CA ARG A 329 -2.21 14.45 7.32
C ARG A 329 -2.90 13.56 6.30
N LEU A 330 -4.11 13.92 5.90
CA LEU A 330 -4.86 13.29 4.81
C LEU A 330 -4.83 14.19 3.58
N VAL A 331 -4.34 13.67 2.46
CA VAL A 331 -4.43 14.32 1.15
C VAL A 331 -5.44 13.59 0.30
N VAL A 332 -6.41 14.34 -0.24
CA VAL A 332 -7.43 13.84 -1.16
C VAL A 332 -7.20 14.50 -2.52
N THR A 333 -6.88 13.70 -3.52
CA THR A 333 -6.63 14.15 -4.90
C THR A 333 -7.72 13.65 -5.82
N MET A 334 -8.48 14.55 -6.41
CA MET A 334 -9.57 14.23 -7.33
C MET A 334 -8.99 13.82 -8.70
N PHE A 335 -9.46 12.70 -9.24
CA PHE A 335 -9.15 12.26 -10.61
C PHE A 335 -10.40 12.15 -11.50
N ALA A 336 -11.57 12.39 -10.92
CA ALA A 336 -12.86 12.54 -11.57
C ALA A 336 -13.71 13.56 -10.80
N SER A 337 -14.84 14.01 -11.34
CA SER A 337 -15.76 14.88 -10.61
C SER A 337 -16.33 14.20 -9.35
N PRO A 338 -16.65 14.97 -8.29
CA PRO A 338 -17.30 14.42 -7.11
C PRO A 338 -18.67 13.83 -7.46
N SER A 339 -19.12 12.83 -6.70
CA SER A 339 -20.43 12.22 -6.92
C SER A 339 -21.51 13.13 -6.37
N ILE A 340 -22.42 13.62 -7.21
CA ILE A 340 -23.51 14.51 -6.77
C ILE A 340 -24.58 13.69 -6.04
N VAL A 341 -24.75 13.97 -4.75
CA VAL A 341 -25.79 13.36 -3.89
C VAL A 341 -27.10 14.12 -4.03
N SER A 342 -27.01 15.46 -4.04
CA SER A 342 -28.15 16.34 -4.28
C SER A 342 -27.67 17.52 -5.11
N PRO A 343 -28.26 17.78 -6.30
CA PRO A 343 -27.88 18.92 -7.11
C PRO A 343 -28.32 20.23 -6.45
N GLY A 344 -27.46 21.25 -6.55
CA GLY A 344 -27.73 22.62 -6.14
C GLY A 344 -28.35 23.46 -7.25
N SER A 345 -28.36 24.77 -7.02
CA SER A 345 -28.84 25.78 -7.98
C SER A 345 -27.82 26.05 -9.08
N VAL A 346 -26.54 25.81 -8.81
CA VAL A 346 -25.47 25.79 -9.82
C VAL A 346 -25.03 24.36 -10.05
N VAL A 347 -24.65 24.04 -11.28
CA VAL A 347 -24.21 22.68 -11.64
C VAL A 347 -22.82 22.43 -11.06
N GLY A 348 -22.69 21.36 -10.28
CA GLY A 348 -21.43 20.95 -9.65
C GLY A 348 -21.19 21.64 -8.32
N ALA A 349 -20.34 21.06 -7.47
CA ALA A 349 -20.06 21.61 -6.14
C ALA A 349 -19.18 22.87 -6.25
N GLN A 350 -19.78 24.04 -6.00
CA GLN A 350 -19.11 25.34 -6.09
C GLN A 350 -18.28 25.65 -4.84
N PHE A 351 -17.03 26.07 -5.02
CA PHE A 351 -16.22 26.52 -3.90
C PHE A 351 -16.65 27.91 -3.36
N PRO A 352 -16.44 28.18 -2.06
CA PRO A 352 -15.90 27.27 -1.05
C PRO A 352 -16.91 26.21 -0.61
N VAL A 353 -16.42 25.02 -0.28
CA VAL A 353 -17.23 23.91 0.21
C VAL A 353 -16.89 23.61 1.68
N ILE A 354 -17.83 23.00 2.39
CA ILE A 354 -17.64 22.52 3.77
C ILE A 354 -17.87 21.02 3.87
N VAL A 355 -17.03 20.33 4.64
CA VAL A 355 -17.28 18.94 5.02
C VAL A 355 -18.44 18.86 6.01
N THR A 356 -19.52 18.19 5.61
CA THR A 356 -20.75 18.04 6.41
C THR A 356 -20.94 16.63 6.94
N ASP A 357 -20.31 15.63 6.33
CA ASP A 357 -20.37 14.24 6.78
C ASP A 357 -19.09 13.50 6.36
N SER A 358 -18.73 12.46 7.11
CA SER A 358 -17.58 11.61 6.83
C SER A 358 -17.88 10.17 7.24
N SER A 359 -17.56 9.23 6.37
CA SER A 359 -17.69 7.80 6.66
C SER A 359 -16.41 7.07 6.28
N GLY A 360 -15.96 6.17 7.15
CA GLY A 360 -14.73 5.42 6.95
C GLY A 360 -13.46 6.24 7.07
N ILE A 361 -13.50 7.46 7.61
CA ILE A 361 -12.32 8.23 8.07
C ILE A 361 -12.29 8.14 9.59
N THR A 362 -11.30 7.43 10.14
CA THR A 362 -11.15 7.22 11.59
C THR A 362 -9.72 7.47 12.01
N ASP A 363 -9.48 7.61 13.31
CA ASP A 363 -8.15 7.38 13.84
C ASP A 363 -7.77 5.87 13.74
N LEU A 364 -6.60 5.53 14.25
CA LEU A 364 -6.13 4.15 14.41
C LEU A 364 -6.80 3.42 15.59
N SER A 365 -7.76 4.01 16.29
CA SER A 365 -8.56 3.31 17.30
C SER A 365 -10.02 3.18 16.87
N GLY A 366 -10.32 3.47 15.60
CA GLY A 366 -11.66 3.36 15.04
C GLY A 366 -12.61 4.50 15.44
N ASN A 367 -12.15 5.53 16.16
CA ASN A 367 -12.96 6.70 16.44
C ASN A 367 -13.15 7.51 15.16
N ALA A 368 -14.41 7.74 14.78
CA ALA A 368 -14.75 8.50 13.59
C ALA A 368 -14.31 9.97 13.72
N TRP A 369 -13.95 10.59 12.60
CA TRP A 369 -13.65 12.02 12.54
C TRP A 369 -14.78 12.86 13.16
N ASN A 370 -14.44 13.60 14.22
CA ASN A 370 -15.33 14.53 14.87
C ASN A 370 -15.42 15.86 14.10
N LEU A 371 -16.33 15.90 13.13
CA LEU A 371 -16.59 17.11 12.33
C LEU A 371 -17.09 18.29 13.16
N THR A 372 -17.88 18.05 14.21
CA THR A 372 -18.42 19.12 15.06
C THR A 372 -17.36 19.76 15.94
N GLY A 373 -16.38 18.97 16.39
CA GLY A 373 -15.23 19.44 17.18
C GLY A 373 -14.07 19.96 16.34
N SER A 374 -14.12 19.82 15.02
CA SER A 374 -13.05 20.25 14.12
C SER A 374 -13.00 21.77 14.01
N GLN A 375 -11.80 22.33 14.14
CA GLN A 375 -11.57 23.77 14.05
C GLN A 375 -11.79 24.28 12.63
N ASP A 376 -11.36 23.48 11.65
CA ASP A 376 -11.45 23.84 10.25
C ASP A 376 -11.85 22.66 9.37
N ARG A 377 -12.84 22.91 8.50
CA ARG A 377 -13.44 21.95 7.59
C ARG A 377 -14.00 22.61 6.32
N VAL A 378 -13.67 23.88 6.09
CA VAL A 378 -14.04 24.65 4.90
C VAL A 378 -12.82 24.75 3.99
N PHE A 379 -12.98 24.52 2.69
CA PHE A 379 -11.89 24.66 1.73
C PHE A 379 -12.37 25.16 0.36
N GLY A 380 -11.43 25.59 -0.46
CA GLY A 380 -11.64 26.27 -1.74
C GLY A 380 -10.74 27.51 -1.83
N PRO A 381 -10.81 28.33 -2.89
CA PRO A 381 -10.09 29.58 -3.01
C PRO A 381 -10.65 30.61 -2.01
N GLN A 382 -10.29 30.47 -0.74
CA GLN A 382 -10.15 31.56 0.19
C GLN A 382 -8.68 31.61 0.58
N GLY A 383 -8.03 32.73 0.22
CA GLY A 383 -6.69 33.01 0.71
C GLY A 383 -6.71 33.07 2.23
N ASN A 384 -5.70 32.46 2.84
CA ASN A 384 -5.35 32.69 4.25
C ASN A 384 -5.27 34.19 4.56
#